data_AF-Q6BQQ6-F1
#
_entry.id   AF-Q6BQQ6-F1
#
_cell.length_a   1.000
_cell.length_b   1.000
_cell.length_c   1.000
_cell.angle_alpha   90.00
_cell.angle_beta   90.00
_cell.angle_gamma   90.00
#
_symmetry.space_group_name_H-M   'P 1'
#
loop_
_entity.id
_entity.type
_entity.pdbx_description
1 polymer ?
#
loop_
_entity_poly.entity_id
_entity_poly.type
_entity_poly.pdbx_seq_one_letter_code
_entity_poly.pdbx_strand_id
1 'polypeptide(L)'
;MAKKISKHSRAARRGLVEDLGEAKDLASLPKPESDDVRKSIIRTTIKNEDLLNKKMENQRIKKMNRKKTSSLKHRLERSNKVDGVLSTKIEQSIARAKYVQNSRKSAWDQINKGISTTNDLVDNNEPLEKSEEQAEKEEEDAYVKQFFEDDSGKQNDDTSNSTSGKPDNKNMNRFALLEESEA
;
A
#
# COMPACT_ATOMS: atom_id res chain seq x y z
N MET A 1 59.48 57.66 -11.28
CA MET A 1 58.36 57.13 -12.08
C MET A 1 57.84 55.85 -11.42
N ALA A 2 56.60 55.83 -10.96
CA ALA A 2 56.01 54.67 -10.29
C ALA A 2 55.81 53.53 -11.30
N LYS A 3 56.32 52.33 -10.98
CA LYS A 3 56.18 51.15 -11.85
C LYS A 3 54.71 50.71 -11.84
N LYS A 4 54.11 50.54 -13.02
CA LYS A 4 52.74 50.04 -13.17
C LYS A 4 52.67 48.61 -12.63
N ILE A 5 51.90 48.39 -11.57
CA ILE A 5 51.76 47.08 -10.92
C ILE A 5 50.74 46.25 -11.72
N SER A 6 51.12 45.02 -12.10
CA SER A 6 50.23 44.09 -12.80
C SER A 6 49.13 43.57 -11.87
N LYS A 7 47.88 43.58 -12.36
CA LYS A 7 46.68 43.07 -11.67
C LYS A 7 46.78 41.60 -11.26
N HIS A 8 47.66 40.83 -11.89
CA HIS A 8 47.84 39.40 -11.62
C HIS A 8 49.00 39.07 -10.68
N SER A 9 49.75 40.08 -10.23
CA SER A 9 50.92 39.88 -9.38
C SER A 9 50.55 39.31 -8.00
N ARG A 10 51.53 38.64 -7.37
CA ARG A 10 51.37 38.09 -6.02
C ARG A 10 51.03 39.16 -4.98
N ALA A 11 51.56 40.37 -5.13
CA ALA A 11 51.25 41.50 -4.26
C ALA A 11 49.78 41.96 -4.41
N ALA A 12 49.27 42.04 -5.64
CA ALA A 12 47.87 42.34 -5.92
C ALA A 12 46.93 41.27 -5.36
N ARG A 13 47.27 39.98 -5.53
CA ARG A 13 46.47 38.86 -4.99
C ARG A 13 46.44 38.82 -3.46
N ARG A 14 47.46 39.37 -2.79
CA ARG A 14 47.55 39.44 -1.34
C ARG A 14 47.01 40.75 -0.76
N GLY A 15 46.49 41.66 -1.59
CA GLY A 15 46.03 42.98 -1.15
C GLY A 15 47.15 43.84 -0.56
N LEU A 16 48.41 43.58 -0.94
CA LEU A 16 49.59 44.31 -0.47
C LEU A 16 49.96 45.49 -1.40
N VAL A 17 49.09 45.82 -2.35
CA VAL A 17 49.23 47.05 -3.13
C VAL A 17 48.83 48.18 -2.19
N GLU A 18 49.72 49.15 -2.02
CA GLU A 18 49.44 50.33 -1.19
C GLU A 18 48.23 51.07 -1.77
N ASP A 19 47.07 50.91 -1.13
CA ASP A 19 45.91 51.76 -1.38
C ASP A 19 46.27 53.18 -0.91
N LEU A 20 46.51 54.04 -1.89
CA LEU A 20 46.87 55.44 -1.71
C LEU A 20 45.67 56.23 -1.17
N GLY A 21 45.60 56.39 0.16
CA GLY A 21 44.78 57.40 0.82
C GLY A 21 43.92 56.87 1.95
N GLU A 22 42.86 56.13 1.62
CA GLU A 22 41.74 55.88 2.55
C GLU A 22 42.06 54.88 3.66
N ALA A 23 42.94 53.91 3.42
CA ALA A 23 43.29 52.89 4.39
C ALA A 23 44.16 53.42 5.55
N LYS A 24 44.90 54.53 5.33
CA LYS A 24 45.73 55.17 6.37
C LYS A 24 44.88 55.98 7.36
N ASP A 25 43.77 56.56 6.91
CA ASP A 25 42.88 57.35 7.77
C ASP A 25 42.20 56.48 8.84
N LEU A 26 41.89 55.23 8.51
CA LEU A 26 41.34 54.25 9.46
C LEU A 26 42.36 53.75 10.49
N ALA A 27 43.66 53.96 10.26
CA ALA A 27 44.72 53.60 11.20
C ALA A 27 44.89 54.64 12.32
N SER A 28 44.45 55.88 12.09
CA SER A 28 44.53 56.98 13.07
C SER A 28 43.39 56.97 14.09
N LEU A 29 42.35 56.15 13.88
CA LEU A 29 41.23 56.05 14.81
C LEU A 29 41.67 55.25 16.06
N PRO A 30 41.39 55.75 17.28
CA PRO A 30 41.72 55.04 18.51
C PRO A 30 40.95 53.72 18.56
N LYS A 31 41.67 52.60 18.53
CA LYS A 31 41.09 51.27 18.73
C LYS A 31 40.95 51.02 20.24
N PRO A 32 39.84 50.47 20.73
CA PRO A 32 39.74 50.09 22.14
C PRO A 32 40.76 48.99 22.45
N GLU A 33 41.60 49.21 23.47
CA GLU A 33 42.79 48.39 23.83
C GLU A 33 42.51 46.95 24.33
N SER A 34 41.36 46.34 24.02
CA SER A 34 41.03 44.97 24.48
C SER A 34 40.44 44.05 23.39
N ASP A 35 40.56 44.46 22.14
CA ASP A 35 39.92 43.77 21.02
C ASP A 35 40.64 42.47 20.62
N ASP A 36 41.89 42.27 21.03
CA ASP A 36 42.67 41.08 20.70
C ASP A 36 42.19 39.82 21.43
N VAL A 37 41.77 39.96 22.70
CA VAL A 37 41.15 38.86 23.46
C VAL A 37 39.80 38.52 22.86
N ARG A 38 38.97 39.52 22.54
CA ARG A 38 37.67 39.33 21.88
C ARG A 38 37.83 38.66 20.52
N LYS A 39 38.77 39.12 19.69
CA LYS A 39 39.12 38.50 18.40
C LYS A 39 39.65 37.08 18.57
N SER A 40 40.42 36.81 19.61
CA SER A 40 40.90 35.46 19.92
C SER A 40 39.72 34.53 20.23
N ILE A 41 38.83 34.95 21.13
CA ILE A 41 37.61 34.21 21.48
C ILE A 41 36.76 33.96 20.24
N ILE A 42 36.44 35.00 19.46
CA ILE A 42 35.64 34.89 18.23
C ILE A 42 36.30 33.95 17.21
N ARG A 43 37.63 34.01 17.03
CA ARG A 43 38.33 33.07 16.13
C ARG A 43 38.27 31.63 16.62
N THR A 44 38.34 31.41 17.94
CA THR A 44 38.24 30.06 18.51
C THR A 44 36.83 29.51 18.43
N THR A 45 35.79 30.32 18.67
CA THR A 45 34.40 29.89 18.57
C THR A 45 34.05 29.52 17.13
N ILE A 46 34.39 30.37 16.15
CA ILE A 46 34.16 30.10 14.72
C ILE A 46 34.86 28.80 14.29
N LYS A 47 36.13 28.59 14.67
CA LYS A 47 36.86 27.36 14.33
C LYS A 47 36.23 26.12 14.95
N ASN A 48 35.78 26.21 16.20
CA ASN A 48 35.16 25.09 16.90
C ASN A 48 33.78 24.75 16.32
N GLU A 49 32.99 25.76 15.98
CA GLU A 49 31.69 25.60 15.32
C GLU A 49 31.85 25.01 13.91
N ASP A 50 32.81 25.49 13.12
CA ASP A 50 33.12 24.92 11.80
C ASP A 50 33.59 23.46 11.90
N LEU A 51 34.40 23.13 12.90
CA LEU A 51 34.83 21.74 13.16
C LEU A 51 33.65 20.86 13.55
N LEU A 52 32.73 21.38 14.38
CA LEU A 52 31.52 20.65 14.78
C LEU A 52 30.62 20.41 13.57
N ASN A 53 30.38 21.43 12.75
CA ASN A 53 29.57 21.34 11.54
C ASN A 53 30.16 20.30 10.57
N LYS A 54 31.47 20.35 10.31
CA LYS A 54 32.19 19.35 9.49
C LYS A 54 32.12 17.95 10.08
N LYS A 55 32.18 17.80 11.42
CA LYS A 55 32.05 16.50 12.09
C LYS A 55 30.64 15.94 11.91
N MET A 56 29.60 16.76 12.08
CA MET A 56 28.21 16.36 11.91
C MET A 56 27.89 16.01 10.45
N GLU A 57 28.40 16.79 9.50
CA GLU A 57 28.28 16.51 8.07
C GLU A 57 28.99 15.19 7.71
N ASN A 58 30.24 14.99 8.14
CA ASN A 58 30.98 13.76 7.91
C ASN A 58 30.30 12.53 8.54
N GLN A 59 29.64 12.67 9.69
CA GLN A 59 28.85 11.60 10.30
C GLN A 59 27.60 11.27 9.47
N ARG A 60 26.90 12.28 8.93
CA ARG A 60 25.75 12.08 8.03
C ARG A 60 26.16 11.41 6.72
N ILE A 61 27.23 11.90 6.10
CA ILE A 61 27.80 11.31 4.88
C ILE A 61 28.26 9.88 5.13
N LYS A 62 28.94 9.60 6.26
CA LYS A 62 29.33 8.23 6.63
C LYS A 62 28.11 7.32 6.80
N LYS A 63 27.02 7.78 7.41
CA LYS A 63 25.79 6.99 7.56
C LYS A 63 25.12 6.70 6.21
N MET A 64 25.13 7.68 5.30
CA MET A 64 24.53 7.55 3.96
C MET A 64 25.39 6.73 2.99
N ASN A 65 26.72 6.87 3.06
CA ASN A 65 27.70 6.17 2.23
C ASN A 65 28.26 4.89 2.87
N ARG A 66 27.61 4.33 3.91
CA ARG A 66 27.88 2.93 4.28
C ARG A 66 27.44 2.08 3.09
N LYS A 67 28.36 1.81 2.17
CA LYS A 67 28.24 0.74 1.18
C LYS A 67 27.78 -0.48 1.96
N LYS A 68 26.50 -0.84 1.86
CA LYS A 68 25.94 -1.99 2.55
C LYS A 68 26.84 -3.16 2.13
N THR A 69 27.52 -3.77 3.09
CA THR A 69 28.34 -4.95 2.82
C THR A 69 27.47 -6.00 2.16
N SER A 70 28.03 -6.89 1.34
CA SER A 70 27.26 -7.95 0.66
C SER A 70 26.33 -8.70 1.63
N SER A 71 26.80 -9.00 2.85
CA SER A 71 25.98 -9.64 3.88
C SER A 71 24.83 -8.77 4.39
N LEU A 72 25.05 -7.46 4.58
CA LEU A 72 24.00 -6.55 5.03
C LEU A 72 22.94 -6.33 3.94
N LYS A 73 23.34 -6.32 2.66
CA LYS A 73 22.40 -6.28 1.52
C LYS A 73 21.52 -7.51 1.51
N HIS A 74 22.12 -8.70 1.56
CA HIS A 74 21.40 -9.96 1.54
C HIS A 74 20.43 -10.11 2.72
N ARG A 75 20.83 -9.68 3.93
CA ARG A 75 19.94 -9.68 5.10
C ARG A 75 18.74 -8.75 4.92
N LEU A 76 18.96 -7.57 4.35
CA LEU A 76 17.91 -6.58 4.14
C LEU A 76 16.97 -6.99 3.00
N GLU A 77 17.47 -7.62 1.94
CA GLU A 77 16.64 -8.23 0.89
C GLU A 77 15.79 -9.38 1.41
N ARG A 78 16.37 -10.28 2.23
CA ARG A 78 15.60 -11.37 2.85
C ARG A 78 14.54 -10.80 3.82
N SER A 79 14.89 -9.77 4.58
CA SER A 79 13.94 -9.05 5.44
C SER A 79 12.81 -8.47 4.60
N ASN A 80 13.11 -7.70 3.55
CA ASN A 80 12.09 -7.09 2.67
C ASN A 80 11.22 -8.11 1.92
N LYS A 81 11.74 -9.30 1.62
CA LYS A 81 10.95 -10.39 1.02
C LYS A 81 9.96 -11.02 1.99
N VAL A 82 10.27 -11.01 3.28
CA VAL A 82 9.40 -11.54 4.35
C VAL A 82 8.46 -10.44 4.86
N ASP A 83 8.95 -9.20 4.86
CA ASP A 83 8.20 -8.01 5.22
C ASP A 83 7.09 -7.81 4.19
N GLY A 84 5.84 -7.89 4.67
CA GLY A 84 4.66 -7.84 3.83
C GLY A 84 4.06 -9.21 3.42
N VAL A 85 4.74 -10.34 3.62
CA VAL A 85 4.12 -11.67 3.37
C VAL A 85 2.98 -11.94 4.35
N LEU A 86 3.17 -11.55 5.61
CA LEU A 86 2.11 -11.64 6.62
C LEU A 86 0.98 -10.64 6.34
N SER A 87 1.29 -9.41 5.94
CA SER A 87 0.24 -8.42 5.62
C SER A 87 -0.58 -8.84 4.41
N THR A 88 0.05 -9.33 3.34
CA THR A 88 -0.67 -9.85 2.16
C THR A 88 -1.52 -11.07 2.50
N LYS A 89 -1.06 -11.98 3.36
CA LYS A 89 -1.90 -13.09 3.86
C LYS A 89 -3.09 -12.62 4.70
N ILE A 90 -2.89 -11.62 5.56
CA ILE A 90 -3.96 -11.01 6.35
C ILE A 90 -4.98 -10.35 5.41
N GLU A 91 -4.53 -9.56 4.43
CA GLU A 91 -5.39 -8.92 3.43
C GLU A 91 -6.17 -9.93 2.59
N GLN A 92 -5.52 -11.00 2.11
CA GLN A 92 -6.19 -12.09 1.38
C GLN A 92 -7.21 -12.82 2.24
N SER A 93 -6.91 -13.06 3.52
CA SER A 93 -7.84 -13.69 4.46
C SER A 93 -9.08 -12.81 4.69
N ILE A 94 -8.86 -11.51 4.93
CA ILE A 94 -9.95 -10.53 5.08
C ILE A 94 -10.78 -10.43 3.79
N ALA A 95 -10.14 -10.39 2.62
CA ALA A 95 -10.83 -10.31 1.33
C ALA A 95 -11.70 -11.54 1.07
N ARG A 96 -11.19 -12.76 1.34
CA ARG A 96 -11.99 -13.99 1.23
C ARG A 96 -13.15 -14.00 2.22
N ALA A 97 -12.93 -13.59 3.47
CA ALA A 97 -13.98 -13.53 4.47
C ALA A 97 -15.09 -12.54 4.04
N LYS A 98 -14.72 -11.34 3.59
CA LYS A 98 -15.65 -10.36 3.04
C LYS A 98 -16.39 -10.87 1.81
N TYR A 99 -15.69 -11.55 0.90
CA TYR A 99 -16.31 -12.13 -0.30
C TYR A 99 -17.36 -13.19 0.08
N VAL A 100 -17.04 -14.11 0.99
CA VAL A 100 -17.99 -15.15 1.44
C VAL A 100 -19.17 -14.52 2.17
N GLN A 101 -18.93 -13.54 3.04
CA GLN A 101 -20.01 -12.82 3.72
C GLN A 101 -20.89 -12.08 2.72
N ASN A 102 -20.32 -11.34 1.77
CA ASN A 102 -21.11 -10.61 0.80
C ASN A 102 -21.87 -11.55 -0.14
N SER A 103 -21.19 -12.53 -0.75
CA SER A 103 -21.80 -13.45 -1.71
C SER A 103 -22.85 -14.37 -1.08
N ARG A 104 -22.59 -14.91 0.11
CA ARG A 104 -23.54 -15.83 0.77
C ARG A 104 -24.57 -15.08 1.59
N LYS A 105 -24.16 -14.16 2.47
CA LYS A 105 -25.11 -13.49 3.37
C LYS A 105 -26.01 -12.51 2.62
N SER A 106 -25.51 -11.79 1.61
CA SER A 106 -26.37 -10.90 0.84
C SER A 106 -27.44 -11.66 0.06
N ALA A 107 -27.12 -12.81 -0.52
CA ALA A 107 -28.10 -13.67 -1.18
C ALA A 107 -29.15 -14.21 -0.20
N TRP A 108 -28.74 -14.61 1.01
CA TRP A 108 -29.66 -15.02 2.07
C TRP A 108 -30.55 -13.86 2.55
N ASP A 109 -29.98 -12.67 2.73
CA ASP A 109 -30.73 -11.47 3.11
C ASP A 109 -31.70 -11.04 1.99
N GLN A 110 -31.34 -11.23 0.71
CA GLN A 110 -32.23 -10.99 -0.44
C GLN A 110 -33.38 -11.99 -0.51
N ILE A 111 -33.10 -13.28 -0.30
CA ILE A 111 -34.14 -14.32 -0.25
C ILE A 111 -35.09 -14.06 0.93
N ASN A 112 -34.56 -13.74 2.11
CA ASN A 112 -35.38 -13.41 3.28
C ASN A 112 -36.24 -12.16 3.04
N LYS A 113 -35.67 -11.10 2.43
CA LYS A 113 -36.45 -9.92 2.02
C LYS A 113 -37.53 -10.29 1.02
N GLY A 114 -37.21 -11.10 0.01
CA GLY A 114 -38.16 -11.59 -0.98
C GLY A 114 -39.30 -12.41 -0.36
N ILE A 115 -38.99 -13.29 0.59
CA ILE A 115 -39.98 -14.09 1.33
C ILE A 115 -40.84 -13.18 2.23
N SER A 116 -40.26 -12.20 2.90
CA SER A 116 -41.03 -11.23 3.69
C SER A 116 -41.94 -10.38 2.81
N THR A 117 -41.48 -9.87 1.67
CA THR A 117 -42.33 -9.10 0.75
C THR A 117 -43.40 -9.95 0.09
N THR A 118 -43.09 -11.21 -0.27
CA THR A 118 -44.07 -12.11 -0.90
C THR A 118 -45.11 -12.59 0.11
N ASN A 119 -44.75 -12.85 1.36
CA ASN A 119 -45.73 -13.12 2.42
C ASN A 119 -46.60 -11.90 2.72
N ASP A 120 -46.02 -10.69 2.78
CA ASP A 120 -46.80 -9.44 2.90
C ASP A 120 -47.76 -9.23 1.71
N LEU A 121 -47.35 -9.63 0.49
CA LEU A 121 -48.20 -9.61 -0.71
C LEU A 121 -49.26 -10.72 -0.72
N VAL A 122 -49.01 -11.87 -0.11
CA VAL A 122 -49.96 -13.00 -0.05
C VAL A 122 -50.99 -12.81 1.07
N ASP A 123 -50.64 -12.14 2.17
CA ASP A 123 -51.58 -11.74 3.23
C ASP A 123 -52.48 -10.56 2.83
N ASN A 124 -52.10 -9.78 1.82
CA ASN A 124 -52.93 -8.74 1.23
C ASN A 124 -53.52 -9.23 -0.10
N ASN A 125 -54.68 -9.90 -0.02
CA ASN A 125 -55.55 -10.23 -1.16
C ASN A 125 -56.11 -8.96 -1.85
N GLU A 126 -55.26 -8.17 -2.49
CA GLU A 126 -55.68 -7.25 -3.55
C GLU A 126 -55.16 -7.77 -4.90
N PRO A 127 -56.04 -7.89 -5.92
CA PRO A 127 -55.59 -8.27 -7.24
C PRO A 127 -54.77 -7.12 -7.84
N LEU A 128 -53.45 -7.26 -7.85
CA LEU A 128 -52.58 -6.43 -8.67
C LEU A 128 -52.91 -6.76 -10.14
N GLU A 129 -53.46 -5.78 -10.86
CA GLU A 129 -53.69 -5.88 -12.30
C GLU A 129 -52.38 -6.28 -12.99
N LYS A 130 -52.35 -7.49 -13.56
CA LYS A 130 -51.23 -7.96 -14.37
C LYS A 130 -51.15 -7.05 -15.60
N SER A 131 -49.98 -6.46 -15.84
CA SER A 131 -49.69 -5.74 -17.08
C SER A 131 -49.85 -6.69 -18.28
N GLU A 132 -50.40 -6.20 -19.40
CA GLU A 132 -50.71 -6.98 -20.62
C GLU A 132 -49.52 -7.86 -21.08
N GLU A 133 -48.29 -7.38 -20.94
CA GLU A 133 -47.07 -8.14 -21.30
C GLU A 133 -46.84 -9.40 -20.44
N GLN A 134 -47.28 -9.39 -19.18
CA GLN A 134 -47.17 -10.58 -18.32
C GLN A 134 -48.26 -11.61 -18.62
N ALA A 135 -49.43 -11.17 -19.10
CA ALA A 135 -50.51 -12.07 -19.50
C ALA A 135 -50.17 -12.77 -20.82
N GLU A 136 -49.65 -12.05 -21.83
CA GLU A 136 -49.21 -12.65 -23.10
C GLU A 136 -48.10 -13.68 -22.90
N LYS A 137 -47.13 -13.40 -22.00
CA LYS A 137 -46.05 -14.33 -21.72
C LYS A 137 -46.51 -15.61 -21.02
N GLU A 138 -47.51 -15.51 -20.14
CA GLU A 138 -48.10 -16.67 -19.47
C GLU A 138 -48.90 -17.55 -20.45
N GLU A 139 -49.52 -16.95 -21.47
CA GLU A 139 -50.20 -17.67 -22.56
C GLU A 139 -49.21 -18.34 -23.52
N GLU A 140 -48.12 -17.68 -23.90
CA GLU A 140 -47.06 -18.28 -24.73
C GLU A 140 -46.40 -19.46 -24.02
N ASP A 141 -46.06 -19.33 -22.74
CA ASP A 141 -45.46 -20.40 -21.95
C ASP A 141 -46.42 -21.60 -21.81
N ALA A 142 -47.73 -21.36 -21.67
CA ALA A 142 -48.75 -22.40 -21.65
C ALA A 142 -48.86 -23.14 -23.00
N TYR A 143 -48.81 -22.40 -24.11
CA TYR A 143 -48.83 -22.98 -25.46
C TYR A 143 -47.58 -23.82 -25.74
N VAL A 144 -46.40 -23.33 -25.35
CA VAL A 144 -45.13 -24.05 -25.46
C VAL A 144 -45.17 -25.34 -24.65
N LYS A 145 -45.67 -25.27 -23.42
CA LYS A 145 -45.79 -26.45 -22.55
C LYS A 145 -46.71 -27.50 -23.16
N GLN A 146 -47.87 -27.10 -23.69
CA GLN A 146 -48.79 -28.01 -24.36
C GLN A 146 -48.19 -28.62 -25.64
N PHE A 147 -47.41 -27.84 -26.40
CA PHE A 147 -46.72 -28.30 -27.60
C PHE A 147 -45.64 -29.38 -27.31
N PHE A 148 -44.92 -29.25 -26.20
CA PHE A 148 -43.90 -30.22 -25.80
C PHE A 148 -44.44 -31.41 -24.97
N GLU A 149 -45.59 -31.27 -24.33
CA GLU A 149 -46.23 -32.37 -23.58
C GLU A 149 -46.79 -33.46 -24.51
N ASP A 150 -47.33 -33.10 -25.69
CA ASP A 150 -47.88 -34.07 -26.66
C ASP A 150 -46.83 -35.00 -27.30
N ASP A 151 -45.54 -34.61 -27.32
CA ASP A 151 -44.44 -35.43 -27.88
C ASP A 151 -43.68 -36.25 -26.80
N SER A 152 -43.98 -36.01 -25.52
CA SER A 152 -43.28 -36.64 -24.38
C SER A 152 -43.90 -37.97 -23.91
N GLY A 153 -44.99 -38.41 -24.53
CA GLY A 153 -45.74 -39.63 -24.17
C GLY A 153 -45.06 -40.98 -24.47
N LYS A 154 -43.75 -41.02 -24.75
CA LYS A 154 -42.98 -42.27 -24.93
C LYS A 154 -41.56 -42.16 -24.38
N GLN A 155 -41.39 -42.39 -23.07
CA GLN A 155 -40.38 -43.34 -22.54
C GLN A 155 -40.41 -43.44 -21.00
N ASN A 156 -40.75 -44.65 -20.55
CA ASN A 156 -40.17 -45.43 -19.44
C ASN A 156 -40.12 -44.87 -18.02
N ASP A 157 -41.12 -45.32 -17.26
CA ASP A 157 -41.04 -45.89 -15.91
C ASP A 157 -39.73 -46.68 -15.65
N ASP A 158 -39.01 -46.39 -14.55
CA ASP A 158 -38.52 -47.42 -13.60
C ASP A 158 -37.75 -46.85 -12.37
N THR A 159 -38.41 -46.98 -11.21
CA THR A 159 -37.92 -47.49 -9.91
C THR A 159 -36.59 -46.98 -9.26
N SER A 160 -36.78 -46.13 -8.25
CA SER A 160 -36.41 -46.30 -6.83
C SER A 160 -35.05 -46.90 -6.36
N ASN A 161 -34.37 -46.10 -5.51
CA ASN A 161 -33.86 -46.43 -4.16
C ASN A 161 -32.62 -47.35 -4.00
N SER A 162 -31.51 -46.79 -3.52
CA SER A 162 -30.59 -47.46 -2.58
C SER A 162 -29.75 -46.46 -1.79
N THR A 163 -30.18 -46.23 -0.56
CA THR A 163 -29.42 -45.65 0.56
C THR A 163 -28.45 -46.70 1.15
N SER A 164 -27.14 -46.43 1.17
CA SER A 164 -26.14 -47.05 2.05
C SER A 164 -24.80 -46.33 1.86
N GLY A 165 -23.95 -46.01 2.83
CA GLY A 165 -23.93 -46.10 4.29
C GLY A 165 -22.76 -45.21 4.73
N LYS A 166 -22.96 -44.36 5.74
CA LYS A 166 -21.93 -43.47 6.29
C LYS A 166 -21.14 -44.26 7.35
N PRO A 167 -19.81 -44.42 7.27
CA PRO A 167 -19.05 -44.83 8.43
C PRO A 167 -18.85 -43.64 9.37
N ASP A 168 -19.42 -43.73 10.57
CA ASP A 168 -19.16 -42.85 11.70
C ASP A 168 -17.71 -43.03 12.19
N ASN A 169 -16.77 -42.33 11.58
CA ASN A 169 -15.39 -42.25 12.06
C ASN A 169 -15.06 -40.80 12.46
N LYS A 170 -15.44 -40.43 13.69
CA LYS A 170 -15.23 -39.08 14.26
C LYS A 170 -13.75 -38.70 14.43
N ASN A 171 -12.80 -39.64 14.26
CA ASN A 171 -11.38 -39.43 14.54
C ASN A 171 -10.43 -39.64 13.34
N MET A 172 -10.90 -39.52 12.09
CA MET A 172 -9.99 -39.53 10.93
C MET A 172 -9.69 -38.10 10.44
N ASN A 173 -8.40 -37.84 10.20
CA ASN A 173 -7.93 -36.61 9.58
C ASN A 173 -8.50 -36.50 8.16
N ARG A 174 -9.48 -35.61 7.97
CA ARG A 174 -10.17 -35.38 6.69
C ARG A 174 -9.25 -34.96 5.54
N PHE A 175 -8.05 -34.48 5.86
CA PHE A 175 -7.04 -34.07 4.88
C PHE A 175 -6.27 -35.25 4.28
N ALA A 176 -6.26 -36.42 4.91
CA ALA A 176 -5.60 -37.61 4.37
C ALA A 176 -6.32 -38.17 3.13
N LEU A 177 -7.64 -37.94 3.01
CA LEU A 177 -8.43 -38.37 1.84
C LEU A 177 -8.15 -37.56 0.57
N LEU A 178 -7.54 -36.37 0.69
CA LEU A 178 -7.25 -35.50 -0.46
C LEU A 178 -5.92 -35.85 -1.13
N GLU A 179 -4.93 -36.35 -0.39
CA GLU A 179 -3.63 -36.76 -0.93
C GLU A 179 -3.75 -38.01 -1.83
N GLU A 180 -4.77 -38.85 -1.63
CA GLU A 180 -4.96 -40.08 -2.42
C GLU A 180 -5.66 -39.83 -3.78
N SER A 181 -6.24 -38.64 -3.98
CA SER A 181 -6.92 -38.25 -5.23
C SER A 181 -6.05 -37.46 -6.21
N GLU A 182 -4.81 -37.16 -5.83
CA GLU A 182 -3.82 -36.45 -6.65
C GLU A 182 -2.62 -37.38 -6.94
N ALA A 183 -2.88 -38.49 -7.64
CA ALA A 183 -1.88 -39.38 -8.23
C ALA A 183 -2.38 -39.94 -9.56
#